data_AF-A0A954N2V8-F1
#
_entry.id   AF-A0A954N2V8-F1
#
_cell.length_a   1.000
_cell.length_b   1.000
_cell.length_c   1.000
_cell.angle_alpha   90.00
_cell.angle_beta   90.00
_cell.angle_gamma   90.00
#
_symmetry.space_group_name_H-M   'P 1'
#
loop_
_entity.id
_entity.type
_entity.pdbx_description
1 polymer ?
#
loop_
_entity_poly.entity_id
_entity_poly.type
_entity_poly.pdbx_seq_one_letter_code
_entity_poly.pdbx_strand_id
1 'polypeptide(L)'
;MQSPVEHAPIDLIDAPHAQTLDSLAKLLRIDPGRGLTTEQAHQRLQSGGYNELREAPRDPTWKRFLGQFSDPIVWILIVAAVVAGAVGEWVDTIAILAIVLLNAIISFLQEERAEHA
;
A
#
# COMPACT_ATOMS: atom_id res chain seq x y z
N MET A 1 4.79 -17.34 4.43
CA MET A 1 4.78 -18.23 3.25
C MET A 1 3.39 -18.83 3.14
N GLN A 2 2.47 -18.16 2.45
CA GLN A 2 1.14 -18.68 2.18
C GLN A 2 0.88 -18.52 0.69
N SER A 3 0.39 -19.60 0.10
CA SER A 3 0.33 -19.86 -1.33
C SER A 3 -0.37 -18.76 -2.12
N PRO A 4 0.01 -18.54 -3.40
CA PRO A 4 -0.69 -17.64 -4.30
C PRO A 4 -2.18 -17.98 -4.31
N VAL A 5 -3.04 -16.98 -4.14
CA VAL A 5 -4.48 -17.16 -4.34
C VAL A 5 -4.65 -17.32 -5.84
N GLU A 6 -4.98 -18.52 -6.27
CA GLU A 6 -5.33 -18.80 -7.66
C GLU A 6 -6.62 -18.04 -7.96
N HIS A 7 -6.50 -16.88 -8.61
CA HIS A 7 -7.64 -16.06 -8.98
C HIS A 7 -8.61 -16.91 -9.81
N ALA A 8 -9.87 -16.98 -9.37
CA ALA A 8 -10.96 -17.52 -10.17
C ALA A 8 -10.94 -16.87 -11.57
N PRO A 9 -11.48 -17.52 -12.62
CA PRO A 9 -11.15 -17.31 -14.05
C PRO A 9 -11.62 -15.99 -14.68
N ILE A 10 -11.57 -14.88 -13.94
CA ILE A 10 -11.84 -13.52 -14.41
C ILE A 10 -10.70 -13.05 -15.32
N ASP A 11 -9.46 -13.48 -15.05
CA ASP A 11 -8.28 -13.24 -15.90
C ASP A 11 -8.38 -13.94 -17.27
N LEU A 12 -9.36 -14.84 -17.45
CA LEU A 12 -9.62 -15.53 -18.72
C LEU A 12 -10.59 -14.75 -19.64
N ILE A 13 -11.22 -13.69 -19.14
CA ILE A 13 -12.20 -12.90 -19.89
C ILE A 13 -11.48 -11.69 -20.49
N ASP A 14 -10.98 -11.83 -21.71
CA ASP A 14 -10.43 -10.69 -22.45
C ASP A 14 -11.52 -9.67 -22.76
N ALA A 15 -11.27 -8.41 -22.38
CA ALA A 15 -12.14 -7.26 -22.60
C ALA A 15 -13.62 -7.52 -22.24
N PRO A 16 -13.97 -7.76 -20.96
CA PRO A 16 -15.34 -8.10 -20.56
C PRO A 16 -16.37 -7.02 -20.92
N HIS A 17 -15.93 -5.76 -20.99
CA HIS A 17 -16.75 -4.61 -21.39
C HIS A 17 -17.14 -4.61 -22.87
N ALA A 18 -16.47 -5.42 -23.70
CA ALA A 18 -16.72 -5.55 -25.14
C ALA A 18 -17.53 -6.81 -25.49
N GLN A 19 -17.85 -7.67 -24.51
CA GLN A 19 -18.60 -8.90 -24.73
C GLN A 19 -20.11 -8.70 -24.57
N THR A 20 -20.90 -9.53 -25.28
CA THR A 20 -22.37 -9.49 -25.16
C THR A 20 -22.85 -10.16 -23.88
N LEU A 21 -23.98 -9.69 -23.34
CA LEU A 21 -24.58 -10.20 -22.09
C LEU A 21 -24.80 -11.72 -22.13
N ASP A 22 -25.32 -12.25 -23.24
CA ASP A 22 -25.58 -13.68 -23.40
C ASP A 22 -24.30 -14.52 -23.39
N SER A 23 -23.21 -13.99 -23.98
CA SER A 23 -21.92 -14.68 -23.99
C SER A 23 -21.31 -14.71 -22.59
N LEU A 24 -21.38 -13.57 -21.88
CA LEU A 24 -20.89 -13.45 -20.51
C LEU A 24 -21.69 -14.34 -19.54
N ALA A 25 -23.02 -14.39 -19.70
CA ALA A 25 -23.91 -15.22 -18.90
C ALA A 25 -23.61 -16.72 -19.05
N LYS A 26 -23.34 -17.18 -20.28
CA LYS A 26 -22.92 -18.57 -20.55
C LYS A 26 -21.53 -18.86 -19.99
N LEU A 27 -20.58 -17.94 -20.18
CA LEU A 27 -19.19 -18.10 -19.72
C LEU A 27 -19.11 -18.17 -18.19
N LEU A 28 -19.79 -17.26 -17.50
CA LEU A 28 -19.87 -17.19 -16.04
C LEU A 28 -20.88 -18.18 -15.46
N ARG A 29 -21.65 -18.90 -16.30
CA ARG A 29 -22.71 -19.85 -15.91
C ARG A 29 -23.70 -19.22 -14.91
N ILE A 30 -24.21 -18.04 -15.25
CA ILE A 30 -25.18 -17.30 -14.45
C ILE A 30 -26.45 -17.01 -15.23
N ASP A 31 -27.57 -16.86 -14.52
CA ASP A 31 -28.81 -16.30 -15.05
C ASP A 31 -28.85 -14.80 -14.71
N PRO A 32 -28.80 -13.88 -15.69
CA PRO A 32 -28.84 -12.44 -15.44
C PRO A 32 -30.12 -11.96 -14.76
N GLY A 33 -31.25 -12.67 -14.97
CA GLY A 33 -32.55 -12.29 -14.41
C GLY A 33 -32.78 -12.75 -12.98
N ARG A 34 -32.03 -13.76 -12.52
CA ARG A 34 -32.18 -14.36 -11.18
C ARG A 34 -30.94 -14.24 -10.30
N GLY A 35 -29.78 -13.92 -10.89
CA GLY A 35 -28.51 -13.85 -10.18
C GLY A 35 -28.01 -15.23 -9.73
N LEU A 36 -27.13 -15.23 -8.73
CA LEU A 36 -26.58 -16.44 -8.12
C LEU A 36 -27.45 -16.91 -6.96
N THR A 37 -27.56 -18.22 -6.79
CA THR A 37 -28.14 -18.80 -5.57
C THR A 37 -27.14 -18.71 -4.41
N THR A 38 -27.63 -18.79 -3.16
CA THR A 38 -26.79 -18.78 -1.96
C THR A 38 -25.72 -19.87 -1.99
N GLU A 39 -26.06 -21.06 -2.49
CA GLU A 39 -25.13 -22.18 -2.63
C GLU A 39 -24.01 -21.86 -3.65
N GLN A 40 -24.39 -21.32 -4.81
CA GLN A 40 -23.41 -20.92 -5.84
C GLN A 40 -22.50 -19.79 -5.37
N ALA A 41 -23.04 -18.82 -4.62
CA ALA A 41 -22.27 -17.75 -4.03
C ALA A 41 -21.27 -18.29 -3.00
N HIS A 42 -21.70 -19.19 -2.13
CA HIS A 42 -20.83 -19.80 -1.11
C HIS A 42 -19.71 -20.64 -1.75
N GLN A 43 -20.04 -21.44 -2.76
CA GLN A 43 -19.05 -22.23 -3.50
C GLN A 43 -18.00 -21.34 -4.18
N ARG A 44 -18.43 -20.23 -4.80
CA ARG A 44 -17.52 -19.26 -5.42
C ARG A 44 -16.65 -18.53 -4.40
N LEU A 45 -17.19 -18.23 -3.22
CA LEU A 45 -16.44 -17.60 -2.13
C LEU A 45 -15.34 -18.53 -1.59
N GLN A 46 -15.62 -19.83 -1.48
CA GLN A 46 -14.62 -20.82 -1.08
C GLN A 46 -13.48 -20.96 -2.10
N SER A 47 -13.78 -20.90 -3.40
CA SER A 47 -12.77 -21.02 -4.46
C SER A 47 -12.03 -19.73 -4.78
N GLY A 48 -12.72 -18.58 -4.76
CA GLY A 48 -12.18 -17.29 -5.20
C GLY A 48 -11.74 -16.37 -4.06
N GLY A 49 -12.05 -16.72 -2.82
CA GLY A 49 -11.84 -15.85 -1.67
C GLY A 49 -12.81 -14.67 -1.64
N TYR A 50 -12.68 -13.86 -0.60
CA TYR A 50 -13.40 -12.60 -0.48
C TYR A 50 -12.86 -11.59 -1.50
N ASN A 51 -13.76 -10.77 -2.06
CA ASN A 51 -13.38 -9.65 -2.91
C ASN A 51 -12.87 -8.48 -2.06
N GLU A 52 -11.74 -8.73 -1.40
CA GLU A 52 -11.08 -7.80 -0.51
C GLU A 52 -9.65 -7.58 -1.00
N LEU A 53 -9.24 -6.32 -1.08
CA LEU A 53 -7.85 -5.99 -1.39
C LEU A 53 -7.03 -6.41 -0.18
N ARG A 54 -6.02 -7.25 -0.42
CA ARG A 54 -5.03 -7.56 0.61
C ARG A 54 -4.26 -6.30 0.95
N GLU A 55 -4.41 -5.82 2.18
CA GLU A 55 -3.54 -4.78 2.71
C GLU A 55 -2.10 -5.31 2.73
N ALA A 56 -1.21 -4.63 2.00
CA ALA A 56 0.21 -4.91 2.13
C ALA A 56 0.63 -4.61 3.57
N PRO A 57 1.45 -5.46 4.21
CA PRO A 57 1.96 -5.16 5.54
C PRO A 57 2.70 -3.83 5.50
N ARG A 58 2.18 -2.83 6.23
CA ARG A 58 2.76 -1.50 6.29
C ARG A 58 4.15 -1.58 6.93
N ASP A 59 5.11 -0.90 6.31
CA ASP A 59 6.44 -0.78 6.91
C ASP A 59 6.34 0.05 8.20
N PRO A 60 6.82 -0.49 9.34
CA PRO A 60 6.76 0.21 10.62
C PRO A 60 7.61 1.48 10.59
N THR A 61 7.24 2.48 11.39
CA THR A 61 7.83 3.84 11.37
C THR A 61 9.34 3.84 11.55
N TRP A 62 9.88 2.95 12.39
CA TRP A 62 11.33 2.79 12.56
C TRP A 62 12.01 2.33 11.26
N LYS A 63 11.36 1.49 10.46
CA LYS A 63 11.89 0.99 9.18
C LYS A 63 11.87 2.09 8.12
N ARG A 64 10.86 2.98 8.15
CA ARG A 64 10.82 4.19 7.30
C ARG A 64 11.90 5.20 7.70
N PHE A 65 12.12 5.40 8.99
CA PHE A 65 13.22 6.22 9.50
C PHE A 65 14.59 5.66 9.07
N LEU A 66 14.79 4.33 9.18
CA LEU A 66 15.98 3.68 8.65
C LEU A 66 16.10 3.83 7.12
N GLY A 67 14.97 3.82 6.41
CA GLY A 67 14.91 4.10 4.97
C GLY A 67 15.40 5.49 4.59
N GLN A 68 15.24 6.51 5.45
CA GLN A 68 15.75 7.87 5.20
C GLN A 68 17.29 7.91 5.09
N PHE A 69 18.02 7.01 5.76
CA PHE A 69 19.48 6.92 5.60
C PHE A 69 19.91 6.35 4.23
N SER A 70 18.97 5.88 3.42
CA SER A 70 19.22 5.52 2.01
C SER A 70 19.04 6.72 1.07
N ASP A 71 18.50 7.84 1.55
CA ASP A 71 18.32 9.06 0.78
C ASP A 71 19.63 9.89 0.77
N PRO A 72 20.19 10.20 -0.42
CA PRO A 72 21.37 11.06 -0.54
C PRO A 72 21.22 12.43 0.14
N ILE A 73 20.01 12.99 0.18
CA ILE A 73 19.75 14.31 0.80
C ILE A 73 19.97 14.25 2.31
N VAL A 74 19.58 13.15 2.96
CA VAL A 74 19.75 12.96 4.40
C VAL A 74 21.24 12.88 4.76
N TRP A 75 22.06 12.24 3.93
CA TRP A 75 23.51 12.24 4.11
C TRP A 75 24.10 13.65 4.02
N ILE A 76 23.63 14.48 3.09
CA ILE A 76 24.07 15.88 2.99
C ILE A 76 23.73 16.65 4.28
N LEU A 77 22.51 16.48 4.81
CA LEU A 77 22.10 17.14 6.05
C LEU A 77 22.90 16.69 7.27
N ILE A 78 23.21 15.40 7.39
CA ILE A 78 24.05 14.87 8.47
C ILE A 78 25.45 15.46 8.39
N VAL A 79 26.08 15.47 7.21
CA VAL A 79 27.40 16.07 7.01
C VAL A 79 27.37 17.57 7.33
N ALA A 80 26.34 18.29 6.87
CA ALA A 80 26.18 19.71 7.16
C ALA A 80 26.06 19.98 8.67
N ALA A 81 25.26 19.18 9.40
CA ALA A 81 25.13 19.30 10.85
C ALA A 81 26.45 19.03 11.58
N VAL A 82 27.22 18.03 11.15
CA VAL A 82 28.54 17.72 11.74
C VAL A 82 29.53 18.85 11.48
N VAL A 83 29.57 19.40 10.25
CA VAL A 83 30.45 20.51 9.91
C VAL A 83 30.07 21.77 10.69
N ALA A 84 28.79 22.14 10.75
CA ALA A 84 28.31 23.29 11.52
C ALA A 84 28.67 23.16 13.01
N GLY A 85 28.49 21.96 13.58
CA GLY A 85 28.84 21.68 14.96
C GLY A 85 30.35 21.78 15.22
N ALA A 86 31.17 21.30 14.28
CA ALA A 86 32.62 21.38 14.35
C ALA A 86 33.14 22.83 14.23
N VAL A 87 32.47 23.68 13.46
CA VAL A 87 32.78 25.12 13.33
C VAL A 87 32.34 25.90 14.59
N GLY A 88 31.48 25.31 15.43
CA GLY A 88 30.95 25.95 16.65
C GLY A 88 29.69 26.78 16.40
N GLU A 89 29.07 26.62 15.22
CA GLU A 89 27.79 27.23 14.87
C GLU A 89 26.64 26.40 15.43
N TRP A 90 26.46 26.51 16.74
CA TRP A 90 25.42 25.76 17.47
C TRP A 90 24.00 26.08 16.98
N VAL A 91 23.75 27.32 16.55
CA VAL A 91 22.44 27.74 16.02
C VAL A 91 22.09 26.94 14.76
N ASP A 92 23.01 26.87 13.81
CA ASP A 92 22.78 26.17 12.54
C ASP A 92 22.70 24.66 12.74
N THR A 93 23.53 24.11 13.62
CA THR A 93 23.48 22.69 14.01
C THR A 93 22.11 22.32 14.59
N ILE A 94 21.60 23.13 15.54
CA ILE A 94 20.29 22.92 16.16
C ILE A 94 19.17 23.09 15.14
N ALA A 95 19.26 24.06 14.23
CA ALA A 95 18.27 24.28 13.18
C ALA A 95 18.16 23.07 12.24
N ILE A 96 19.29 22.51 11.79
CA ILE A 96 19.30 21.32 10.93
C ILE A 96 18.69 20.11 11.65
N LEU A 97 19.07 19.88 12.91
CA LEU A 97 18.50 18.80 13.73
C LEU A 97 16.99 18.97 13.94
N ALA A 98 16.52 20.19 14.16
CA ALA A 98 15.11 20.48 14.32
C ALA A 98 14.31 20.17 13.05
N ILE A 99 14.84 20.47 11.86
CA ILE A 99 14.19 20.14 10.57
C ILE A 99 14.05 18.61 10.41
N VAL A 100 15.11 17.86 10.69
CA VAL A 100 15.09 16.38 10.59
C VAL A 100 14.05 15.79 11.56
N LEU A 101 14.03 16.26 12.81
CA LEU A 101 13.05 15.83 13.81
C LEU A 101 11.62 16.18 13.40
N LEU A 102 11.40 17.39 12.87
CA LEU A 102 10.09 17.83 12.42
C LEU A 102 9.58 16.97 11.26
N ASN A 103 10.44 16.62 10.29
CA ASN A 103 10.08 15.70 9.20
C ASN A 103 9.66 14.31 9.70
N ALA A 104 10.32 13.80 10.75
CA ALA A 104 9.94 12.54 11.38
C ALA A 104 8.55 12.62 12.04
N ILE A 105 8.28 13.69 12.80
CA ILE A 105 6.99 13.91 13.46
C ILE A 105 5.86 14.08 12.43
N ILE A 106 6.10 14.88 11.39
CA ILE A 106 5.12 15.10 10.31
C ILE A 106 4.81 13.80 9.58
N SER A 107 5.80 12.96 9.33
CA SER A 107 5.57 11.64 8.70
C SER A 107 4.75 10.73 9.61
N PHE A 108 5.02 10.72 10.92
CA PHE A 108 4.25 9.95 11.89
C PHE A 108 2.78 10.37 11.95
N LEU A 109 2.53 11.69 12.02
CA LEU A 109 1.16 12.21 12.06
C LEU A 109 0.39 12.01 10.75
N GLN A 110 1.08 11.97 9.60
CA GLN A 110 0.47 11.62 8.32
C GLN A 110 0.03 10.15 8.28
N GLU A 111 0.80 9.26 8.90
CA GLU A 111 0.49 7.83 8.99
C GLU A 111 -0.80 7.58 9.77
N GLU A 112 -0.91 8.16 10.97
CA GLU A 112 -2.06 8.03 11.87
C GLU A 112 -3.35 8.55 11.22
N ARG A 113 -3.27 9.66 10.47
CA ARG A 113 -4.44 10.19 9.74
C ARG A 113 -4.92 9.27 8.62
N ALA A 114 -4.02 8.49 8.01
CA ALA A 114 -4.35 7.53 6.97
C ALA A 114 -4.85 6.18 7.53
N GLU A 115 -4.84 5.97 8.85
CA GLU A 115 -5.53 4.85 9.51
C GLU A 115 -6.95 5.24 9.96
N HIS A 116 -7.24 6.53 10.08
CA HIS A 116 -8.53 7.05 10.53
C HIS A 116 -9.47 7.51 9.40
N ALA A 117 -9.08 7.34 8.12
CA ALA A 117 -9.86 7.70 6.93
C ALA A 117 -10.11 6.47 6.05
#